data_AF-A0A2J6HEE6-F1
#
_entry.id   AF-A0A2J6HEE6-F1
#
_cell.length_a   1.000
_cell.length_b   1.000
_cell.length_c   1.000
_cell.angle_alpha   90.00
_cell.angle_beta   90.00
_cell.angle_gamma   90.00
#
_symmetry.space_group_name_H-M   'P 1'
#
loop_
_entity.id
_entity.type
_entity.pdbx_description
1 polymer ?
#
loop_
_entity_poly.entity_id
_entity_poly.type
_entity_poly.pdbx_seq_one_letter_code
_entity_poly.pdbx_strand_id
1 'polypeptide(L)'
;MKKLGIIGFVLSALALVAALVNQFLFVPDVKKYEALIDMKMLDNYSLWTQALDKVTMIGQIALFAGAAALIVCLISVLKSKSKLAIVGIILSAGSIFLGLMQGTHMFS
;
A
#
# COMPACT_ATOMS: atom_id res chain seq x y z
N MET A 1 22.24 4.95 15.60
CA MET A 1 21.63 5.21 14.28
C MET A 1 21.38 3.96 13.43
N LYS A 2 22.17 2.87 13.52
CA LYS A 2 21.90 1.61 12.78
C LYS A 2 20.49 1.04 13.03
N LYS A 3 20.01 1.09 14.28
CA LYS A 3 18.65 0.68 14.67
C LYS A 3 17.56 1.43 13.91
N LEU A 4 17.75 2.74 13.65
CA LEU A 4 16.78 3.56 12.91
C LEU A 4 16.65 3.10 11.45
N GLY A 5 17.77 2.71 10.83
CA GLY A 5 17.76 2.15 9.48
C GLY A 5 17.07 0.78 9.40
N ILE A 6 17.21 -0.05 10.44
CA ILE A 6 16.49 -1.34 10.55
C ILE A 6 14.99 -1.08 10.71
N ILE A 7 14.59 -0.16 11.58
CA ILE A 7 13.18 0.20 11.79
C ILE A 7 12.55 0.72 10.50
N GLY A 8 13.22 1.65 9.81
CA GLY A 8 12.75 2.18 8.52
C GLY A 8 12.61 1.08 7.46
N PHE A 9 13.60 0.18 7.38
CA PHE A 9 13.55 -0.97 6.47
C PHE A 9 12.36 -1.89 6.77
N VAL A 10 12.16 -2.30 8.03
CA VAL A 10 11.04 -3.18 8.42
C VAL A 10 9.70 -2.50 8.12
N LEU A 11 9.55 -1.22 8.44
CA LEU A 11 8.34 -0.46 8.12
C LEU A 11 8.07 -0.42 6.61
N SER A 12 9.10 -0.17 5.80
CA SER A 12 8.96 -0.13 4.34
C SER A 12 8.59 -1.50 3.74
N ALA A 13 9.13 -2.58 4.30
CA ALA A 13 8.79 -3.94 3.89
C ALA A 13 7.33 -4.28 4.23
N LEU A 14 6.87 -3.95 5.44
CA LEU A 14 5.48 -4.16 5.84
C LEU A 14 4.51 -3.32 5.00
N ALA A 15 4.85 -2.05 4.73
CA ALA A 15 4.05 -1.18 3.88
C ALA A 15 3.92 -1.74 2.46
N LEU A 16 5.02 -2.24 1.89
CA LEU A 16 5.01 -2.86 0.57
C LEU A 16 4.20 -4.16 0.55
N VAL A 17 4.34 -5.02 1.57
CA VAL A 17 3.54 -6.25 1.68
C VAL A 17 2.05 -5.92 1.75
N ALA A 18 1.65 -4.92 2.54
CA ALA A 18 0.26 -4.48 2.60
C ALA A 18 -0.23 -3.99 1.23
N ALA A 19 0.59 -3.21 0.50
CA ALA A 19 0.26 -2.73 -0.83
C ALA A 19 0.11 -3.86 -1.87
N LEU A 20 0.98 -4.88 -1.80
CA LEU A 20 0.94 -6.05 -2.67
C LEU A 20 -0.27 -6.93 -2.37
N VAL A 21 -0.55 -7.18 -1.07
CA VAL A 21 -1.75 -7.89 -0.63
C VAL A 21 -3.00 -7.20 -1.16
N ASN A 22 -3.04 -5.87 -1.09
CA ASN A 22 -4.15 -5.10 -1.64
C ASN A 22 -4.28 -5.27 -3.15
N GLN A 23 -3.17 -5.17 -3.88
CA GLN A 23 -3.14 -5.28 -5.34
C GLN A 23 -3.58 -6.67 -5.84
N PHE A 24 -3.17 -7.74 -5.15
CA PHE A 24 -3.32 -9.10 -5.65
C PHE A 24 -4.49 -9.87 -5.02
N LEU A 25 -5.02 -9.43 -3.88
CA LEU A 25 -6.15 -10.09 -3.22
C LEU A 25 -7.41 -9.23 -3.26
N PHE A 26 -7.35 -8.00 -2.75
CA PHE A 26 -8.55 -7.18 -2.56
C PHE A 26 -9.02 -6.46 -3.84
N VAL A 27 -8.10 -5.95 -4.66
CA VAL A 27 -8.45 -5.32 -5.96
C VAL A 27 -9.17 -6.31 -6.90
N PRO A 28 -8.71 -7.57 -7.06
CA PRO A 28 -9.46 -8.55 -7.85
C PRO A 28 -10.85 -8.86 -7.31
N ASP A 29 -11.04 -8.84 -5.99
CA ASP A 29 -12.35 -9.07 -5.39
C ASP A 29 -13.34 -7.96 -5.72
N VAL A 30 -12.91 -6.69 -5.72
CA VAL A 30 -13.74 -5.56 -6.19
C VAL A 30 -14.20 -5.80 -7.64
N LYS A 31 -13.29 -6.19 -8.54
CA LYS A 31 -13.62 -6.47 -9.95
C LYS A 31 -14.60 -7.62 -10.12
N LYS A 32 -14.53 -8.65 -9.27
CA LYS A 32 -15.51 -9.75 -9.28
C LYS A 32 -16.90 -9.26 -8.91
N TYR A 33 -17.01 -8.46 -7.85
CA TYR A 33 -18.31 -7.94 -7.41
C TYR A 33 -18.88 -6.91 -8.40
N GLU A 34 -18.03 -6.10 -9.01
CA GLU A 34 -18.41 -5.17 -10.08
C GLU A 34 -19.05 -5.90 -11.27
N ALA A 35 -18.41 -6.97 -11.75
CA ALA A 35 -18.96 -7.79 -12.83
C ALA A 35 -20.32 -8.45 -12.48
N LEU A 36 -20.55 -8.78 -11.20
CA LEU A 36 -21.83 -9.33 -10.74
C LEU A 36 -22.94 -8.27 -10.66
N ILE A 37 -22.60 -7.02 -10.34
CA ILE A 37 -23.54 -5.89 -10.36
C ILE A 37 -23.97 -5.58 -11.79
N ASP A 38 -23.04 -5.59 -12.74
CA ASP A 38 -23.34 -5.35 -14.16
C ASP A 38 -24.32 -6.38 -14.75
N MET A 39 -24.35 -7.59 -14.19
CA MET A 39 -25.35 -8.62 -14.52
C MET A 39 -26.73 -8.39 -13.88
N LYS A 40 -27.00 -7.20 -13.32
CA LYS A 40 -28.25 -6.77 -12.65
C LYS A 40 -28.61 -7.56 -11.38
N MET A 41 -27.65 -8.19 -10.73
CA MET A 41 -27.83 -8.80 -9.40
C MET A 41 -27.72 -7.70 -8.33
N LEU A 42 -28.79 -6.92 -8.13
CA LEU A 42 -28.82 -5.73 -7.26
C LEU A 42 -28.39 -5.99 -5.80
N ASP A 43 -28.55 -7.23 -5.31
CA ASP A 43 -28.14 -7.64 -3.96
C ASP A 43 -26.63 -7.59 -3.72
N ASN A 44 -25.80 -7.51 -4.78
CA ASN A 44 -24.35 -7.48 -4.65
C ASN A 44 -23.76 -6.07 -4.49
N TYR A 45 -24.58 -5.01 -4.58
CA TYR A 45 -24.10 -3.63 -4.44
C TYR A 45 -23.43 -3.38 -3.09
N SER A 46 -24.01 -3.90 -2.00
CA SER A 46 -23.45 -3.77 -0.65
C SER A 46 -22.14 -4.54 -0.46
N LEU A 47 -21.91 -5.60 -1.24
CA LEU A 47 -20.66 -6.37 -1.18
C LEU A 47 -19.54 -5.66 -1.94
N TRP A 48 -19.87 -5.04 -3.07
CA TRP A 48 -18.93 -4.21 -3.83
C TRP A 48 -18.48 -2.99 -3.04
N THR A 49 -19.40 -2.24 -2.41
CA THR A 49 -19.03 -1.07 -1.60
C THR A 49 -18.10 -1.44 -0.45
N GLN A 50 -18.41 -2.54 0.26
CA GLN A 50 -17.53 -3.06 1.32
C GLN A 50 -16.15 -3.50 0.81
N ALA A 51 -16.09 -4.12 -0.38
CA ALA A 51 -14.83 -4.51 -0.99
C ALA A 51 -14.01 -3.27 -1.41
N LEU A 52 -14.69 -2.27 -1.98
CA LEU A 52 -14.08 -1.00 -2.40
C LEU A 52 -13.52 -0.23 -1.21
N ASP A 53 -14.29 -0.11 -0.13
CA ASP A 53 -13.85 0.55 1.11
C ASP A 53 -12.60 -0.13 1.69
N LYS A 54 -12.56 -1.47 1.67
CA LYS A 54 -11.37 -2.23 2.12
C LYS A 54 -10.16 -1.94 1.24
N VAL A 55 -10.32 -1.93 -0.08
CA VAL A 55 -9.23 -1.61 -1.02
C VAL A 55 -8.70 -0.20 -0.75
N THR A 56 -9.59 0.78 -0.63
CA THR A 56 -9.21 2.18 -0.38
C THR A 56 -8.51 2.33 0.96
N MET A 57 -9.04 1.73 2.03
CA MET A 57 -8.46 1.80 3.37
C MET A 57 -7.05 1.20 3.41
N ILE A 58 -6.86 0.00 2.84
CA ILE A 58 -5.54 -0.65 2.82
C ILE A 58 -4.56 0.13 1.93
N GLY A 59 -5.04 0.67 0.81
CA GLY A 59 -4.24 1.55 -0.07
C GLY A 59 -3.74 2.79 0.67
N GLN A 60 -4.60 3.45 1.44
CA GLN A 60 -4.24 4.59 2.29
C GLN A 60 -3.25 4.21 3.40
N ILE A 61 -3.42 3.05 4.05
CA ILE A 61 -2.48 2.55 5.05
C ILE A 61 -1.10 2.32 4.42
N ALA A 62 -1.04 1.67 3.25
CA ALA A 62 0.20 1.42 2.52
C ALA A 62 0.89 2.72 2.09
N LEU A 63 0.11 3.73 1.67
CA LEU A 63 0.58 5.07 1.34
C LEU A 63 1.25 5.75 2.54
N PHE A 64 0.51 5.90 3.64
CA PHE A 64 1.00 6.64 4.81
C PHE A 64 2.13 5.91 5.52
N ALA A 65 2.04 4.58 5.65
CA ALA A 65 3.12 3.77 6.20
C ALA A 65 4.37 3.84 5.32
N GLY A 66 4.21 3.81 3.98
CA GLY A 66 5.28 4.02 3.03
C GLY A 66 5.94 5.38 3.16
N ALA A 67 5.15 6.45 3.24
CA ALA A 67 5.65 7.82 3.42
C ALA A 67 6.42 7.98 4.74
N ALA A 68 5.89 7.45 5.83
CA ALA A 68 6.58 7.45 7.13
C ALA A 68 7.90 6.66 7.06
N ALA A 69 7.89 5.47 6.46
CA ALA A 69 9.08 4.64 6.29
C ALA A 69 10.14 5.33 5.41
N LEU A 70 9.72 6.04 4.37
CA LEU A 70 10.59 6.82 3.49
C LEU A 70 11.33 7.90 4.28
N ILE A 71 10.62 8.68 5.10
CA ILE A 71 11.20 9.74 5.94
C ILE A 71 12.23 9.14 6.91
N VAL A 72 11.89 8.05 7.59
CA VAL A 72 12.80 7.36 8.53
C VAL A 72 14.05 6.85 7.81
N CYS A 73 13.89 6.24 6.63
CA CYS A 73 15.02 5.75 5.83
C CYS A 73 15.90 6.89 5.32
N LEU A 74 15.32 8.00 4.83
CA LEU A 74 16.08 9.18 4.39
C LEU A 74 16.93 9.77 5.52
N ILE A 75 16.36 9.93 6.72
CA ILE A 75 17.10 10.40 7.90
C ILE A 75 18.25 9.45 8.23
N SER A 76 18.03 8.13 8.12
CA SER A 76 19.05 7.12 8.37
C SER A 76 20.19 7.15 7.34
N VAL A 77 19.88 7.36 6.06
CA VAL A 77 20.88 7.51 4.98
C VAL A 77 21.71 8.77 5.20
N LEU A 78 21.08 9.92 5.43
CA LEU A 78 21.77 11.21 5.59
C LEU A 78 22.73 11.21 6.80
N LYS A 79 22.30 10.63 7.92
CA LYS A 79 23.09 10.66 9.16
C LYS A 79 24.03 9.48 9.36
N SER A 80 23.78 8.33 8.74
CA SER A 80 24.56 7.11 9.00
C SER A 80 25.04 6.36 7.77
N LYS A 81 24.71 6.85 6.55
CA LYS A 81 25.05 6.21 5.26
C LYS A 81 24.70 4.72 5.22
N SER A 82 23.61 4.34 5.89
CA SER A 82 23.18 2.95 5.98
C SER A 82 22.73 2.42 4.61
N LYS A 83 23.44 1.44 4.06
CA LYS A 83 23.06 0.78 2.80
C LYS A 83 21.68 0.11 2.88
N LEU A 84 21.32 -0.42 4.06
CA LEU A 84 20.00 -1.03 4.29
C LEU A 84 18.86 -0.01 4.15
N ALA A 85 19.08 1.23 4.59
CA ALA A 85 18.09 2.29 4.47
C ALA A 85 17.87 2.72 3.01
N ILE A 86 18.86 2.53 2.12
CA ILE A 86 18.68 2.76 0.68
C ILE A 86 17.68 1.76 0.10
N VAL A 87 17.78 0.47 0.48
CA VAL A 87 16.79 -0.54 0.07
C VAL A 87 15.40 -0.16 0.60
N GLY A 88 15.32 0.28 1.86
CA GLY A 88 14.05 0.75 2.44
C GLY A 88 13.42 1.93 1.72
N ILE A 89 14.21 2.85 1.15
CA ILE A 89 13.70 3.95 0.31
C ILE A 89 13.00 3.38 -0.94
N ILE A 90 13.61 2.40 -1.62
CA ILE A 90 13.03 1.78 -2.82
C ILE A 90 11.72 1.07 -2.48
N LEU A 91 11.70 0.29 -1.38
CA LEU A 91 10.48 -0.41 -0.93
C LEU A 91 9.37 0.58 -0.58
N SER A 92 9.72 1.68 0.10
CA SER A 92 8.77 2.75 0.46
C SER A 92 8.21 3.44 -0.79
N ALA A 93 9.05 3.70 -1.80
CA ALA A 93 8.59 4.27 -3.06
C ALA A 93 7.58 3.33 -3.77
N GLY A 94 7.87 2.03 -3.77
CA GLY A 94 6.95 1.01 -4.31
C GLY A 94 5.61 0.97 -3.56
N SER A 95 5.64 1.02 -2.22
CA SER A 95 4.41 0.99 -1.42
C SER A 95 3.59 2.28 -1.56
N ILE A 96 4.24 3.44 -1.66
CA ILE A 96 3.58 4.73 -1.94
C ILE A 96 2.92 4.69 -3.31
N PHE A 97 3.62 4.21 -4.33
CA PHE A 97 3.06 4.14 -5.68
C PHE A 97 1.83 3.24 -5.73
N LEU A 98 1.93 2.01 -5.22
CA LEU A 98 0.79 1.09 -5.14
C LEU A 98 -0.35 1.63 -4.26
N GLY A 99 -0.02 2.25 -3.12
CA GLY A 99 -0.98 2.87 -2.22
C GLY A 99 -1.72 4.04 -2.87
N LEU A 100 -1.04 4.87 -3.67
CA LEU A 100 -1.68 5.89 -4.50
C LEU A 100 -2.60 5.25 -5.52
N MET A 101 -2.14 4.20 -6.23
CA MET A 101 -2.96 3.57 -7.27
C MET A 101 -4.31 3.08 -6.74
N GLN A 102 -4.31 2.53 -5.53
CA GLN A 102 -5.48 1.90 -4.91
C GLN A 102 -6.29 2.86 -4.03
N GLY A 103 -5.63 3.81 -3.38
CA GLY A 103 -6.22 4.70 -2.39
C GLY A 103 -6.84 5.99 -2.95
N THR A 104 -6.55 6.35 -4.20
CA THR A 104 -7.07 7.59 -4.83
C THR A 104 -7.96 7.36 -6.04
N HIS A 105 -8.36 6.11 -6.32
CA HIS A 105 -9.14 5.73 -7.52
C HIS A 105 -8.47 6.09 -8.87
N MET A 106 -7.18 6.47 -8.90
CA MET A 106 -6.50 6.88 -10.14
C MET A 106 -6.38 5.77 -11.19
N PHE A 107 -6.57 4.51 -10.81
CA PHE A 107 -6.52 3.34 -11.71
C PHE A 107 -7.73 2.41 -11.55
N SER A 108 -8.83 2.95 -11.01
CA SER A 108 -10.16 2.31 -11.02
C SER A 108 -10.71 2.28 -12.44
#